data_AF-A0A645HQI2-F1
#
_entry.id   AF-A0A645HQI2-F1
#
_cell.length_a   1.000
_cell.length_b   1.000
_cell.length_c   1.000
_cell.angle_alpha   90.00
_cell.angle_beta   90.00
_cell.angle_gamma   90.00
#
_symmetry.space_group_name_H-M   'P 1'
#
loop_
_entity.id
_entity.type
_entity.pdbx_description
1 polymer ?
#
loop_
_entity_poly.entity_id
_entity_poly.type
_entity_poly.pdbx_seq_one_letter_code
_entity_poly.pdbx_strand_id
1 'polypeptide(L)'
;MRQGEIRALHTENIKILDEGNGVITIKQSYGAYEGCKVPKGKRERLVPAPAWLCEELIDHAEKSTYGTSMVFWSKESSSSPISSSYMRKELYSCLWDLLEEIAHCPKEMVQDRDKVDKDGNPIMIRKGEVLRRERAVDFHSFRHYFVTWMRSCGLLTDGQLRGVVGHQDASTTDGYTHQTEANLKRIGAITNNILQFKVEKNAS
;
A
#
# COMPACT_ATOMS: atom_id res chain seq x y z
N MET A 1 4.63 -0.21 -0.98
CA MET A 1 5.16 0.27 0.33
C MET A 1 4.91 -0.79 1.40
N ARG A 2 5.54 -0.69 2.58
CA ARG A 2 5.22 -1.53 3.76
C ARG A 2 4.05 -0.90 4.54
N GLN A 3 3.35 -1.71 5.33
CA GLN A 3 2.19 -1.26 6.09
C GLN A 3 2.51 -0.08 7.04
N GLY A 4 3.64 -0.14 7.76
CA GLY A 4 4.05 0.94 8.66
C GLY A 4 4.39 2.25 7.92
N GLU A 5 4.90 2.16 6.70
CA GLU A 5 5.23 3.33 5.86
C GLU A 5 3.95 4.02 5.35
N ILE A 6 2.94 3.24 4.96
CA ILE A 6 1.62 3.77 4.57
C ILE A 6 0.97 4.47 5.76
N ARG A 7 1.01 3.86 6.95
CA ARG A 7 0.45 4.45 8.17
C ARG A 7 1.18 5.71 8.65
N ALA A 8 2.41 5.93 8.22
CA ALA A 8 3.20 7.11 8.60
C ALA A 8 3.18 8.20 7.53
N LEU A 9 2.28 8.11 6.55
CA LEU A 9 2.21 9.04 5.43
C LEU A 9 1.50 10.33 5.84
N HIS A 10 2.14 11.46 5.53
CA HIS A 10 1.59 12.80 5.65
C HIS A 10 1.52 13.47 4.27
N THR A 11 0.64 14.47 4.10
CA THR A 11 0.48 15.20 2.84
C THR A 11 1.78 15.87 2.38
N GLU A 12 2.60 16.35 3.31
CA GLU A 12 3.95 16.89 3.05
C GLU A 12 4.93 15.87 2.43
N ASN A 13 4.60 14.58 2.45
CA ASN A 13 5.38 13.53 1.81
C ASN A 13 4.98 13.31 0.35
N ILE A 14 3.89 13.92 -0.11
CA ILE A 14 3.31 13.71 -1.43
C ILE A 14 3.55 14.95 -2.28
N LYS A 15 4.05 14.76 -3.50
CA LYS A 15 4.26 15.85 -4.47
C LYS A 15 3.71 15.45 -5.83
N ILE A 16 2.87 16.31 -6.42
CA ILE A 16 2.49 16.24 -7.83
C ILE A 16 3.63 16.82 -8.67
N LEU A 17 4.09 16.09 -9.68
CA LEU A 17 5.17 16.52 -10.58
C LEU A 17 4.61 17.10 -11.89
N ASP A 18 3.55 16.49 -12.41
CA ASP A 18 2.76 16.94 -13.57
C ASP A 18 1.38 16.24 -13.55
N GLU A 19 0.57 16.46 -14.59
CA GLU A 19 -0.79 15.91 -14.71
C GLU A 19 -0.87 14.39 -14.63
N GLY A 20 0.21 13.67 -14.96
CA GLY A 20 0.23 12.21 -15.00
C GLY A 20 1.01 11.57 -13.85
N ASN A 21 1.94 12.30 -13.24
CA ASN A 21 2.93 11.74 -12.33
C ASN A 21 2.98 12.49 -10.99
N GLY A 22 2.96 11.71 -9.91
CA GLY A 22 3.28 12.13 -8.57
C GLY A 22 4.43 11.32 -7.97
N VAL A 23 4.89 11.75 -6.80
CA VAL A 23 5.92 11.06 -6.04
C VAL A 23 5.59 11.09 -4.55
N ILE A 24 5.76 9.94 -3.91
CA ILE A 24 5.59 9.76 -2.47
C ILE A 24 6.97 9.56 -1.84
N THR A 25 7.32 10.41 -0.89
CA THR A 25 8.60 10.38 -0.17
C THR A 25 8.47 9.56 1.11
N ILE A 26 9.17 8.43 1.18
CA ILE A 26 9.14 7.56 2.35
C ILE A 26 10.29 7.89 3.29
N LYS A 27 9.96 8.58 4.39
CA LYS A 27 10.92 9.01 5.42
C LYS A 27 10.79 8.27 6.74
N GLN A 28 9.62 7.70 7.01
CA GLN A 28 9.25 7.12 8.28
C GLN A 28 8.34 5.90 8.13
N SER A 29 8.24 5.12 9.21
CA SER A 29 7.34 3.99 9.37
C SER A 29 6.77 3.99 10.79
N TYR A 30 5.47 3.76 10.94
CA TYR A 30 4.79 3.76 12.22
C TYR A 30 4.72 2.35 12.84
N GLY A 31 5.27 2.19 14.04
CA GLY A 31 5.18 0.98 14.87
C GLY A 31 4.16 1.14 16.00
N ALA A 32 3.38 0.10 16.31
CA ALA A 32 2.29 0.19 17.30
C ALA A 32 2.75 0.56 18.72
N TYR A 33 3.92 0.05 19.14
CA TYR A 33 4.50 0.33 20.46
C TYR A 33 5.51 1.48 20.44
N GLU A 34 5.95 1.88 19.26
CA GLU A 34 7.19 2.65 19.11
C GLU A 34 6.97 3.98 18.36
N GLY A 35 5.74 4.26 17.93
CA GLY A 35 5.38 5.46 17.18
C GLY A 35 6.09 5.55 15.83
N CYS A 36 6.32 6.77 15.35
CA CYS A 36 7.07 7.02 14.12
C CYS A 36 8.56 6.69 14.31
N LYS A 37 9.06 5.79 13.47
CA LYS A 37 10.48 5.49 13.35
C LYS A 37 11.02 5.89 11.99
N VAL A 38 12.26 6.37 11.96
CA VAL A 38 13.06 6.35 10.74
C VAL A 38 13.28 4.87 10.35
N PRO A 39 13.10 4.47 9.07
CA PRO A 39 13.25 3.07 8.67
C PRO A 39 14.64 2.54 9.02
N LYS A 40 14.69 1.33 9.60
CA LYS A 40 15.93 0.70 10.09
C LYS A 40 16.97 0.62 8.96
N GLY A 41 17.96 1.51 8.98
CA GLY A 41 19.22 1.38 8.27
C GLY A 41 19.35 1.88 6.83
N LYS A 42 18.55 2.79 6.26
CA LYS A 42 18.94 3.64 5.10
C LYS A 42 17.82 4.55 4.58
N ARG A 43 18.23 5.79 4.31
CA ARG A 43 17.86 6.80 3.28
C ARG A 43 16.37 6.91 2.92
N GLU A 44 15.87 8.15 2.98
CA GLU A 44 14.63 8.56 2.32
C GLU A 44 14.58 7.98 0.91
N ARG A 45 13.43 7.47 0.49
CA ARG A 45 13.25 6.98 -0.89
C ARG A 45 12.02 7.57 -1.53
N LEU A 46 12.09 7.70 -2.83
CA LEU A 46 11.01 8.22 -3.67
C LEU A 46 10.26 7.04 -4.30
N VAL A 47 8.93 7.07 -4.19
CA VAL A 47 8.02 6.10 -4.79
C VAL A 47 7.16 6.84 -5.80
N PRO A 48 7.49 6.74 -7.11
CA PRO A 48 6.65 7.30 -8.16
C PRO A 48 5.26 6.64 -8.15
N ALA A 49 4.23 7.47 -8.27
CA ALA A 49 2.83 7.06 -8.25
C ALA A 49 2.05 7.89 -9.29
N PRO A 50 0.88 7.42 -9.74
CA PRO A 50 0.00 8.24 -10.57
C PRO A 50 -0.38 9.54 -9.86
N ALA A 51 -0.47 10.65 -10.59
CA ALA A 51 -0.90 11.94 -10.02
C ALA A 51 -2.27 11.83 -9.34
N TRP A 52 -3.24 11.15 -9.97
CA TRP A 52 -4.58 10.96 -9.41
C TRP A 52 -4.57 10.27 -8.04
N LEU A 53 -3.67 9.30 -7.82
CA LEU A 53 -3.58 8.61 -6.53
C LEU A 53 -3.01 9.55 -5.46
N CYS A 54 -2.03 10.38 -5.85
CA CYS A 54 -1.49 11.39 -4.95
C CYS A 54 -2.55 12.44 -4.58
N GLU A 55 -3.36 12.88 -5.53
CA GLU A 55 -4.50 13.79 -5.31
C GLU A 55 -5.51 13.16 -4.34
N GLU A 56 -5.96 11.92 -4.59
CA GLU A 56 -6.91 11.23 -3.70
C GLU A 56 -6.39 11.06 -2.27
N LEU A 57 -5.09 10.82 -2.10
CA LEU A 57 -4.47 10.72 -0.77
C LEU A 57 -4.44 12.06 -0.05
N ILE A 58 -4.22 13.17 -0.78
CA ILE A 58 -4.27 14.53 -0.23
C ILE A 58 -5.71 14.87 0.16
N ASP A 59 -6.67 14.69 -0.75
CA ASP A 59 -8.10 14.91 -0.50
C ASP A 59 -8.63 14.07 0.67
N HIS A 60 -8.12 12.84 0.83
CA HIS A 60 -8.48 11.99 1.95
C HIS A 60 -7.98 12.53 3.30
N ALA A 61 -6.78 13.12 3.32
CA ALA A 61 -6.22 13.73 4.53
C ALA A 61 -7.06 14.95 4.97
N GLU A 62 -7.53 15.76 4.02
CA GLU A 62 -8.39 16.93 4.30
C GLU A 62 -9.72 16.58 4.94
N LYS A 63 -10.22 15.35 4.71
CA LYS A 63 -11.44 14.83 5.36
C LYS A 63 -11.24 14.52 6.85
N SER A 64 -10.03 14.70 7.39
CA SER A 64 -9.77 14.49 8.81
C SER A 64 -10.55 15.46 9.69
N THR A 65 -11.23 14.93 10.70
CA THR A 65 -11.92 15.73 11.73
C THR A 65 -10.97 16.52 12.64
N TYR A 66 -9.66 16.27 12.54
CA TYR A 66 -8.65 16.85 13.42
C TYR A 66 -7.75 17.89 12.74
N GLY A 67 -7.95 18.17 11.45
CA GLY A 67 -7.09 19.10 10.71
C GLY A 67 -5.61 18.67 10.66
N THR A 68 -5.34 17.35 10.71
CA THR A 68 -3.98 16.80 10.66
C THR A 68 -3.53 16.60 9.21
N SER A 69 -2.22 16.72 8.96
CA SER A 69 -1.62 16.36 7.66
C SER A 69 -1.51 14.85 7.45
N MET A 70 -1.88 14.03 8.44
CA MET A 70 -1.81 12.58 8.37
C MET A 70 -2.85 12.02 7.38
N VAL A 71 -2.39 11.24 6.41
CA VAL A 71 -3.27 10.68 5.37
C VAL A 71 -4.21 9.63 5.95
N PHE A 72 -3.69 8.68 6.74
CA PHE A 72 -4.48 7.58 7.32
C PHE A 72 -4.70 7.78 8.82
N TRP A 73 -5.51 8.78 9.18
CA TRP A 73 -5.81 9.19 10.55
C TRP A 73 -6.81 8.24 11.27
N SER A 74 -6.72 8.14 12.60
CA SER A 74 -7.69 7.39 13.42
C SER A 74 -8.89 8.24 13.80
N LYS A 75 -10.12 7.70 13.76
CA LYS A 75 -11.33 8.36 14.31
C LYS A 75 -11.30 8.53 15.83
N GLU A 76 -10.43 7.79 16.50
CA GLU A 76 -10.35 7.72 17.96
C GLU A 76 -9.17 8.53 18.52
N SER A 77 -8.29 9.06 17.66
CA SER A 77 -7.08 9.76 18.08
C SER A 77 -6.63 10.78 17.04
N SER A 78 -6.41 12.02 17.48
CA SER A 78 -5.85 13.10 16.65
C SER A 78 -4.36 12.94 16.35
N SER A 79 -3.64 12.11 17.11
CA SER A 79 -2.19 11.98 17.05
C SER A 79 -1.71 10.63 16.50
N SER A 80 -2.62 9.68 16.30
CA SER A 80 -2.29 8.32 15.88
C SER A 80 -2.96 7.96 14.55
N PRO A 81 -2.24 7.27 13.65
CA PRO A 81 -2.86 6.72 12.45
C PRO A 81 -3.76 5.55 12.79
N ILE A 82 -4.55 5.12 11.81
CA ILE A 82 -5.28 3.85 11.91
C ILE A 82 -4.34 2.71 12.32
N SER A 83 -4.88 1.77 13.10
CA SER A 83 -4.10 0.62 13.56
C SER A 83 -3.75 -0.31 12.39
N SER A 84 -2.67 -1.07 12.54
CA SER A 84 -2.27 -2.06 11.54
C SER A 84 -3.27 -3.21 11.42
N SER A 85 -3.95 -3.57 12.52
CA SER A 85 -5.03 -4.54 12.52
C SER A 85 -6.24 -4.02 11.75
N TYR A 86 -6.64 -2.77 11.97
CA TYR A 86 -7.74 -2.14 11.26
C TYR A 86 -7.49 -2.09 9.75
N MET A 87 -6.36 -1.52 9.32
CA MET A 87 -6.00 -1.44 7.90
C MET A 87 -5.98 -2.82 7.22
N ARG A 88 -5.47 -3.86 7.91
CA ARG A 88 -5.44 -5.22 7.37
C ARG A 88 -6.83 -5.81 7.26
N LYS A 89 -7.67 -5.61 8.29
CA LYS A 89 -9.05 -6.10 8.31
C LYS A 89 -9.86 -5.50 7.17
N GLU A 90 -9.80 -4.18 6.99
CA GLU A 90 -10.55 -3.50 5.91
C GLU A 90 -10.07 -3.94 4.53
N LEU A 91 -8.75 -4.01 4.30
CA LEU A 91 -8.19 -4.53 3.05
C LEU A 91 -8.67 -5.95 2.76
N TYR A 92 -8.64 -6.84 3.77
CA TYR A 92 -9.05 -8.22 3.58
C TYR A 92 -10.56 -8.32 3.35
N SER A 93 -11.37 -7.50 4.01
CA SER A 93 -12.81 -7.45 3.74
C SER A 93 -13.08 -7.11 2.27
N CYS A 94 -12.42 -6.09 1.71
CA CYS A 94 -12.57 -5.75 0.29
C CYS A 94 -12.10 -6.89 -0.62
N LEU A 95 -10.99 -7.56 -0.28
CA LEU A 95 -10.52 -8.72 -1.03
C LEU A 95 -11.50 -9.89 -0.97
N TRP A 96 -12.15 -10.13 0.17
CA TRP A 96 -13.16 -11.17 0.30
C TRP A 96 -14.34 -10.89 -0.61
N ASP A 97 -14.85 -9.66 -0.62
CA ASP A 97 -15.96 -9.26 -1.49
C ASP A 97 -15.64 -9.53 -2.97
N LEU A 98 -14.45 -9.12 -3.42
CA LEU A 98 -13.98 -9.38 -4.80
C LEU A 98 -13.85 -10.87 -5.11
N LEU A 99 -13.21 -11.63 -4.22
CA LEU A 99 -12.94 -13.05 -4.44
C LEU A 99 -14.22 -13.88 -4.43
N GLU A 100 -15.18 -13.52 -3.59
CA GLU A 100 -16.48 -14.16 -3.52
C GLU A 100 -17.35 -13.81 -4.72
N GLU A 101 -17.26 -12.59 -5.26
CA GLU A 101 -17.90 -12.22 -6.52
C GLU A 101 -17.38 -13.09 -7.68
N ILE A 102 -16.04 -13.20 -7.81
CA ILE A 102 -15.40 -14.04 -8.84
C ILE A 102 -15.79 -15.51 -8.67
N ALA A 103 -15.92 -15.99 -7.44
CA ALA A 103 -16.27 -17.38 -7.14
C ALA A 103 -17.79 -17.64 -7.06
N HIS A 104 -18.62 -16.62 -7.29
CA HIS A 104 -20.08 -16.69 -7.17
C HIS A 104 -20.59 -17.22 -5.81
N CYS A 105 -19.94 -16.83 -4.71
CA CYS A 105 -20.27 -17.27 -3.34
C CYS A 105 -20.39 -16.09 -2.34
N PRO A 106 -21.27 -15.09 -2.61
CA PRO A 106 -21.30 -13.85 -1.84
C PRO A 106 -21.70 -14.07 -0.38
N LYS A 107 -20.84 -13.62 0.53
CA LYS A 107 -21.00 -13.65 2.00
C LYS A 107 -21.26 -15.04 2.58
N GLU A 108 -20.91 -16.09 1.83
CA GLU A 108 -21.02 -17.47 2.32
C GLU A 108 -20.13 -17.66 3.55
N MET A 109 -20.68 -18.28 4.60
CA MET A 109 -19.95 -18.61 5.82
C MET A 109 -19.58 -20.09 5.82
N VAL A 110 -18.31 -20.39 6.03
CA VAL A 110 -17.74 -21.74 6.08
C VAL A 110 -16.92 -21.94 7.34
N GLN A 111 -16.75 -23.20 7.74
CA GLN A 111 -15.92 -23.53 8.88
C GLN A 111 -14.44 -23.21 8.61
N ASP A 112 -13.76 -22.55 9.56
CA ASP A 112 -12.32 -22.27 9.48
C ASP A 112 -11.51 -23.53 9.78
N ARG A 113 -11.39 -24.42 8.78
CA ARG A 113 -10.73 -25.73 8.93
C ARG A 113 -11.35 -26.50 10.10
N ASP A 114 -10.55 -27.13 10.94
CA ASP A 114 -11.02 -27.84 12.14
C ASP A 114 -11.03 -26.96 13.40
N LYS A 115 -11.02 -25.62 13.26
CA LYS A 115 -11.03 -24.74 14.42
C LYS A 115 -12.39 -24.71 15.09
N VAL A 116 -12.34 -24.84 16.41
CA VAL A 116 -13.49 -24.68 17.30
C VAL A 116 -13.24 -23.56 18.30
N ASP A 117 -14.31 -22.96 18.80
CA ASP A 117 -14.26 -22.01 19.91
C ASP A 117 -14.02 -22.72 21.25
N LYS A 118 -14.08 -21.97 22.37
CA LYS A 118 -13.84 -22.50 23.71
C LYS A 118 -14.89 -23.51 24.16
N ASP A 119 -16.07 -23.48 23.55
CA ASP A 119 -17.21 -24.32 23.87
C ASP A 119 -17.31 -25.53 22.91
N GLY A 120 -16.37 -25.66 21.98
CA GLY A 120 -16.31 -26.73 20.99
C GLY A 120 -17.13 -26.48 19.72
N ASN A 121 -17.71 -25.29 19.55
CA ASN A 121 -18.47 -24.98 18.34
C ASN A 121 -17.54 -24.62 17.18
N PRO A 122 -17.87 -25.02 15.94
CA PRO A 122 -17.10 -24.64 14.76
C PRO A 122 -16.94 -23.12 14.60
N ILE A 123 -15.70 -22.65 14.40
CA ILE A 123 -15.46 -21.23 14.08
C ILE A 123 -15.83 -20.99 12.62
N MET A 124 -16.79 -20.10 12.39
CA MET A 124 -17.25 -19.75 11.05
C MET A 124 -16.54 -18.50 10.52
N ILE A 125 -16.08 -18.53 9.27
CA ILE A 125 -15.45 -17.42 8.56
C ILE A 125 -16.09 -17.24 7.18
N ARG A 126 -15.93 -16.06 6.58
CA ARG A 126 -16.35 -15.83 5.20
C ARG A 126 -15.55 -16.69 4.23
N LYS A 127 -16.20 -17.22 3.20
CA LYS A 127 -15.57 -17.99 2.12
C LYS A 127 -14.46 -17.22 1.43
N GLY A 128 -14.58 -15.89 1.33
CA GLY A 128 -13.53 -15.01 0.81
C GLY A 128 -12.22 -15.10 1.59
N GLU A 129 -12.24 -15.36 2.90
CA GLU A 129 -11.01 -15.54 3.69
C GLU A 129 -10.31 -16.86 3.34
N VAL A 130 -11.08 -17.91 3.07
CA VAL A 130 -10.52 -19.19 2.57
C VAL A 130 -9.89 -18.97 1.19
N LEU A 131 -10.62 -18.35 0.27
CA LEU A 131 -10.16 -18.04 -1.09
C LEU A 131 -8.90 -17.17 -1.10
N ARG A 132 -8.79 -16.20 -0.19
CA ARG A 132 -7.61 -15.34 -0.03
C ARG A 132 -6.40 -16.15 0.44
N ARG A 133 -6.59 -17.02 1.44
CA ARG A 133 -5.52 -17.88 2.00
C ARG A 133 -5.02 -18.89 0.97
N GLU A 134 -5.90 -19.51 0.20
CA GLU A 134 -5.55 -20.45 -0.88
C GLU A 134 -4.69 -19.80 -1.96
N ARG A 135 -4.92 -18.51 -2.24
CA ARG A 135 -4.10 -17.72 -3.17
C ARG A 135 -2.84 -17.12 -2.52
N ALA A 136 -2.62 -17.36 -1.24
CA ALA A 136 -1.55 -16.78 -0.43
C ALA A 136 -1.47 -15.24 -0.52
N VAL A 137 -2.61 -14.56 -0.69
CA VAL A 137 -2.65 -13.09 -0.84
C VAL A 137 -2.72 -12.43 0.53
N ASP A 138 -1.64 -11.80 0.97
CA ASP A 138 -1.58 -10.98 2.18
C ASP A 138 -1.20 -9.52 1.87
N PHE A 139 -1.09 -8.69 2.91
CA PHE A 139 -0.68 -7.29 2.74
C PHE A 139 0.70 -7.16 2.05
N HIS A 140 1.62 -8.09 2.30
CA HIS A 140 2.96 -8.05 1.72
C HIS A 140 2.99 -8.50 0.25
N SER A 141 2.00 -9.30 -0.15
CA SER A 141 1.83 -9.83 -1.50
C SER A 141 1.71 -8.72 -2.54
N PHE A 142 1.09 -7.58 -2.21
CA PHE A 142 1.03 -6.41 -3.11
C PHE A 142 2.41 -5.84 -3.44
N ARG A 143 3.33 -5.84 -2.47
CA ARG A 143 4.71 -5.41 -2.71
C ARG A 143 5.45 -6.43 -3.59
N HIS A 144 5.23 -7.73 -3.37
CA HIS A 144 5.80 -8.78 -4.23
C HIS A 144 5.26 -8.72 -5.66
N TYR A 145 3.96 -8.50 -5.82
CA TYR A 145 3.32 -8.29 -7.12
C TYR A 145 3.95 -7.09 -7.83
N PHE A 146 4.03 -5.93 -7.16
CA PHE A 146 4.66 -4.73 -7.72
C PHE A 146 6.11 -5.00 -8.16
N VAL A 147 6.93 -5.62 -7.31
CA VAL A 147 8.32 -5.97 -7.65
C VAL A 147 8.39 -6.89 -8.87
N THR A 148 7.55 -7.93 -8.89
CA THR A 148 7.54 -8.93 -9.98
C THR A 148 7.13 -8.29 -11.30
N TRP A 149 6.07 -7.49 -11.29
CA TRP A 149 5.57 -6.79 -12.48
C TRP A 149 6.60 -5.78 -13.01
N MET A 150 7.22 -5.00 -12.12
CA MET A 150 8.26 -4.03 -12.51
C MET A 150 9.54 -4.70 -13.04
N ARG A 151 9.84 -5.93 -12.61
CA ARG A 151 10.90 -6.73 -13.23
C ARG A 151 10.49 -7.26 -14.59
N SER A 152 9.26 -7.77 -14.72
CA SER A 152 8.79 -8.38 -15.97
C SER A 152 8.59 -7.37 -17.10
N CYS A 153 8.32 -6.10 -16.80
CA CYS A 153 8.21 -5.08 -17.85
C CYS A 153 9.56 -4.78 -18.52
N GLY A 154 10.69 -5.13 -17.90
CA GLY A 154 12.04 -4.95 -18.47
C GLY A 154 12.49 -3.49 -18.60
N LEU A 155 11.68 -2.54 -18.10
CA LEU A 155 11.90 -1.10 -18.31
C LEU A 155 12.76 -0.43 -17.23
N LEU A 156 13.04 -1.11 -16.11
CA LEU A 156 13.87 -0.62 -15.01
C LEU A 156 15.08 -1.52 -14.76
N THR A 157 16.20 -0.90 -14.38
CA THR A 157 17.35 -1.63 -13.85
C THR A 157 17.08 -2.11 -12.41
N ASP A 158 17.76 -3.18 -11.98
CA ASP A 158 17.70 -3.65 -10.60
C ASP A 158 18.12 -2.57 -9.57
N GLY A 159 18.98 -1.64 -9.96
CA GLY A 159 19.32 -0.48 -9.13
C GLY A 159 18.13 0.46 -8.90
N GLN A 160 17.42 0.82 -9.99
CA GLN A 160 16.24 1.68 -9.92
C GLN A 160 15.12 1.03 -9.12
N LEU A 161 14.88 -0.26 -9.33
CA LEU A 161 13.85 -1.01 -8.63
C LEU A 161 14.15 -1.15 -7.13
N ARG A 162 15.41 -1.42 -6.75
CA ARG A 162 15.84 -1.44 -5.34
C ARG A 162 15.63 -0.08 -4.67
N GLY A 163 15.89 1.02 -5.38
CA GLY A 163 15.64 2.38 -4.90
C GLY A 163 14.16 2.64 -4.56
N VAL A 164 13.24 2.25 -5.44
CA VAL A 164 11.79 2.45 -5.24
C VAL A 164 11.25 1.56 -4.12
N VAL A 165 11.68 0.31 -4.08
CA VAL A 165 11.12 -0.69 -3.14
C VAL A 165 11.83 -0.64 -1.77
N GLY A 166 13.08 -0.21 -1.70
CA GLY A 166 13.86 -0.10 -0.47
C GLY A 166 14.40 -1.45 0.03
N HIS A 167 15.00 -2.26 -0.85
CA HIS A 167 15.76 -3.46 -0.48
C HIS A 167 17.23 -3.10 -0.25
N GLN A 168 17.82 -3.61 0.85
CA GLN A 168 19.18 -3.24 1.30
C GLN A 168 20.29 -4.06 0.62
N ASP A 169 20.01 -5.26 0.10
CA ASP A 169 21.08 -6.12 -0.41
C ASP A 169 21.57 -5.69 -1.80
N ALA A 170 22.88 -5.47 -1.84
CA ALA A 170 23.64 -5.06 -2.99
C ALA A 170 25.00 -5.78 -2.96
N SER A 171 25.24 -6.66 -3.91
CA SER A 171 26.61 -6.84 -4.43
C SER A 171 26.99 -5.70 -5.39
N THR A 172 26.26 -4.58 -5.43
CA THR A 172 26.62 -3.42 -6.28
C THR A 172 26.04 -2.09 -5.78
N THR A 173 26.89 -1.38 -5.04
CA THR A 173 27.35 0.02 -5.23
C THR A 173 26.34 1.17 -5.41
N ASP A 174 26.21 1.97 -4.35
CA ASP A 174 26.40 3.43 -4.18
C ASP A 174 26.39 4.44 -5.37
N GLY A 175 25.73 4.18 -6.50
CA GLY A 175 25.73 5.12 -7.65
C GLY A 175 24.47 5.98 -7.87
N TYR A 176 23.31 5.63 -7.30
CA TYR A 176 22.01 6.13 -7.78
C TYR A 176 21.24 7.04 -6.81
N THR A 177 21.95 7.76 -5.93
CA THR A 177 21.32 8.65 -4.93
C THR A 177 20.75 9.94 -5.53
N HIS A 178 20.90 10.18 -6.84
CA HIS A 178 20.24 11.27 -7.57
C HIS A 178 19.18 10.72 -8.53
N GLN A 179 18.00 10.35 -8.02
CA GLN A 179 16.85 10.15 -8.91
C GLN A 179 16.44 11.51 -9.46
N THR A 180 16.73 11.76 -10.74
CA THR A 180 16.28 12.95 -11.45
C THR A 180 14.76 12.92 -11.61
N GLU A 181 14.13 14.09 -11.72
CA GLU A 181 12.69 14.20 -12.00
C GLU A 181 12.31 13.44 -13.28
N ALA A 182 13.15 13.49 -14.31
CA ALA A 182 12.96 12.73 -15.55
C ALA A 182 12.91 11.20 -15.30
N ASN A 183 13.77 10.68 -14.41
CA ASN A 183 13.73 9.27 -14.03
C ASN A 183 12.47 8.93 -13.22
N LEU A 184 12.04 9.82 -12.32
CA LEU A 184 10.79 9.64 -11.55
C LEU A 184 9.57 9.59 -12.48
N LYS A 185 9.48 10.51 -13.44
CA LYS A 185 8.40 10.53 -14.45
C LYS A 185 8.41 9.28 -15.32
N ARG A 186 9.58 8.80 -15.74
CA ARG A 186 9.70 7.54 -16.49
C ARG A 186 9.18 6.35 -15.68
N ILE A 187 9.54 6.25 -14.40
CA ILE A 187 9.04 5.19 -13.51
C ILE A 187 7.53 5.37 -13.27
N GLY A 188 7.06 6.61 -13.07
CA GLY A 188 5.64 6.95 -12.89
C GLY A 188 4.78 6.50 -14.06
N ALA A 189 5.20 6.78 -15.29
CA ALA A 189 4.52 6.33 -16.50
C ALA A 189 4.37 4.79 -16.57
N ILE A 190 5.35 4.05 -16.05
CA ILE A 190 5.30 2.58 -15.96
C ILE A 190 4.34 2.15 -14.86
N THR A 191 4.40 2.79 -13.68
CA THR A 191 3.50 2.51 -12.55
C THR A 191 2.04 2.76 -12.93
N ASN A 192 1.75 3.75 -13.77
CA ASN A 192 0.40 4.05 -14.28
C ASN A 192 -0.23 2.86 -15.03
N ASN A 193 0.59 2.00 -15.64
CA ASN A 193 0.10 0.80 -16.33
C ASN A 193 -0.26 -0.36 -15.39
N ILE A 194 0.21 -0.33 -14.12
CA ILE A 194 -0.16 -1.31 -13.10
C ILE A 194 -1.52 -0.97 -12.50
N LEU A 195 -1.74 0.31 -12.23
CA LEU A 195 -2.91 0.83 -11.54
C LEU A 195 -3.92 1.40 -12.54
N GLN A 196 -4.42 0.56 -13.45
CA GLN A 196 -5.43 0.96 -14.45
C GLN A 196 -6.84 1.11 -13.84
N PHE A 197 -6.93 1.53 -12.58
CA PHE A 197 -8.18 2.01 -12.01
C PHE A 197 -8.44 3.37 -12.66
N LYS A 198 -9.14 3.36 -13.81
CA LYS A 198 -9.64 4.59 -14.41
C LYS A 198 -10.62 5.20 -13.40
N VAL A 199 -10.21 6.26 -12.73
CA VAL A 199 -11.17 7.15 -12.08
C VAL A 199 -11.91 7.83 -13.22
N GLU A 200 -13.13 7.37 -13.50
CA GLU A 200 -14.07 8.19 -14.24
C GLU A 200 -14.28 9.43 -13.40
N LYS A 201 -13.66 10.56 -13.80
CA LYS A 201 -14.00 11.86 -13.21
C LYS A 201 -15.47 12.08 -13.50
N ASN A 202 -16.33 11.86 -12.50
CA ASN A 202 -17.70 12.34 -12.54
C ASN A 202 -17.59 13.86 -12.67
N ALA A 203 -17.86 14.37 -13.87
CA ALA A 203 -18.01 15.79 -14.11
C ALA A 203 -19.24 16.25 -13.32
N SER A 204 -18.99 16.92 -12.19
CA SER A 204 -19.97 17.72 -11.47
C SER A 204 -19.90 19.16 -11.93
#